data_AF-A0A945FHS0-F1
#
_entry.id   AF-A0A945FHS0-F1
#
_cell.length_a   1.000
_cell.length_b   1.000
_cell.length_c   1.000
_cell.angle_alpha   90.00
_cell.angle_beta   90.00
_cell.angle_gamma   90.00
#
_symmetry.space_group_name_H-M   'P 1'
#
loop_
_entity.id
_entity.type
_entity.pdbx_description
1 polymer ?
#
loop_
_entity_poly.entity_id
_entity_poly.type
_entity_poly.pdbx_seq_one_letter_code
_entity_poly.pdbx_strand_id
1 'polypeptide(L)'
;MIIPPSGHFTPVALDKYFNENHEQLEGFFGEKDQLDDFLGNQSVLGLPFELGEAKENNGILLDKDAVEIDLGGVMATYVVVLHVVEDRNTNYLDGFADFAKDGNELGDHVSDYALEYEGGDVHATPILRRFAIQQPH
;
A
#
# COMPACT_ATOMS: atom_id res chain seq x y z
N MET A 1 -15.58 1.66 14.67
CA MET A 1 -16.85 1.10 14.16
C MET A 1 -16.47 0.02 13.17
N ILE A 2 -16.89 -1.23 13.36
CA ILE A 2 -16.55 -2.32 12.44
C ILE A 2 -17.53 -2.26 11.26
N ILE A 3 -17.02 -2.00 10.06
CA ILE A 3 -17.82 -1.97 8.82
C ILE A 3 -17.72 -3.37 8.20
N PRO A 4 -18.85 -4.07 7.96
CA PRO A 4 -18.82 -5.39 7.36
C PRO A 4 -18.27 -5.34 5.92
N PRO A 5 -17.62 -6.42 5.45
CA PRO A 5 -17.13 -6.47 4.08
C PRO A 5 -18.28 -6.45 3.08
N SER A 6 -18.11 -5.65 2.03
CA SER A 6 -19.05 -5.55 0.92
C SER A 6 -18.95 -6.77 0.02
N GLY A 7 -20.11 -7.37 -0.31
CA GLY A 7 -20.19 -8.50 -1.25
C GLY A 7 -19.98 -8.13 -2.72
N HIS A 8 -19.69 -6.86 -3.03
CA HIS A 8 -19.38 -6.39 -4.38
C HIS A 8 -17.89 -6.49 -4.74
N PHE A 9 -17.06 -6.90 -3.78
CA PHE A 9 -15.63 -7.08 -3.97
C PHE A 9 -15.26 -8.54 -3.76
N THR A 10 -14.30 -9.01 -4.55
CA THR A 10 -13.69 -10.33 -4.38
C THR A 10 -12.22 -10.12 -4.05
N PRO A 11 -11.74 -10.53 -2.86
CA PRO A 11 -10.34 -10.42 -2.54
C PRO A 11 -9.52 -11.35 -3.45
N VAL A 12 -8.30 -10.94 -3.76
CA VAL A 12 -7.33 -11.73 -4.51
C VAL A 12 -6.22 -12.10 -3.55
N ALA A 13 -5.99 -13.41 -3.38
CA ALA A 13 -4.88 -13.92 -2.59
C ALA A 13 -3.54 -13.56 -3.24
N LEU A 14 -2.65 -12.93 -2.47
CA LEU A 14 -1.33 -12.49 -2.93
C LEU A 14 -0.18 -13.28 -2.29
N ASP A 15 -0.48 -14.35 -1.55
CA ASP A 15 0.47 -15.17 -0.80
C ASP A 15 1.67 -15.63 -1.63
N LYS A 16 1.41 -16.08 -2.87
CA LYS A 16 2.46 -16.54 -3.79
C LYS A 16 3.40 -15.43 -4.29
N TYR A 17 3.04 -14.16 -4.07
CA TYR A 17 3.82 -12.99 -4.47
C TYR A 17 4.53 -12.30 -3.31
N PHE A 18 4.26 -12.68 -2.06
CA PHE A 18 4.91 -12.07 -0.90
C PHE A 18 6.42 -12.34 -0.91
N ASN A 19 7.19 -11.26 -0.85
CA ASN A 19 8.64 -11.28 -0.96
C ASN A 19 9.34 -10.70 0.28
N GLU A 20 8.58 -10.14 1.22
CA GLU A 20 9.13 -9.50 2.41
C GLU A 20 8.21 -9.70 3.63
N ASN A 21 8.82 -9.71 4.82
CA ASN A 21 8.10 -9.65 6.08
C ASN A 21 8.07 -8.19 6.57
N HIS A 22 6.87 -7.63 6.71
CA HIS A 22 6.72 -6.22 7.08
C HIS A 22 7.34 -5.88 8.45
N GLU A 23 7.42 -6.84 9.39
CA GLU A 23 8.04 -6.62 10.71
C GLU A 23 9.56 -6.41 10.62
N GLN A 24 10.17 -6.86 9.51
CA GLN A 24 11.60 -6.77 9.24
C GLN A 24 11.97 -5.53 8.43
N LEU A 25 11.00 -4.77 7.93
CA LEU A 25 11.26 -3.55 7.18
C LEU A 25 11.96 -2.50 8.04
N GLU A 26 13.10 -2.03 7.55
CA GLU A 26 13.77 -0.84 8.07
C GLU A 26 13.09 0.42 7.49
N GLY A 27 12.81 1.41 8.33
CA GLY A 27 12.20 2.67 7.90
C GLY A 27 11.13 3.17 8.87
N PHE A 28 10.50 4.29 8.53
CA PHE A 28 9.39 4.84 9.29
C PHE A 28 8.06 4.33 8.74
N PHE A 29 7.50 3.26 9.31
CA PHE A 29 6.20 2.73 8.91
C PHE A 29 5.23 2.79 10.08
N GLY A 30 4.75 3.99 10.43
CA GLY A 30 3.88 4.24 11.58
C GLY A 30 4.51 3.84 12.93
N GLU A 31 3.85 4.20 14.03
CA GLU A 31 4.12 3.50 15.29
C GLU A 31 3.70 2.03 15.13
N LYS A 32 4.58 1.11 15.54
CA LYS A 32 4.38 -0.36 15.46
C LYS A 32 3.07 -0.87 16.07
N ASP A 33 2.36 -0.02 16.84
CA ASP A 33 1.22 -0.36 17.67
C ASP A 33 -0.12 -0.55 16.92
N GLN A 34 -0.15 -0.46 15.57
CA GLN A 34 -1.37 -0.71 14.77
C GLN A 34 -1.21 -1.80 13.70
N LEU A 35 -0.02 -2.43 13.58
CA LEU A 35 0.28 -3.35 12.47
C LEU A 35 -0.18 -4.79 12.72
N ASP A 36 -0.17 -5.24 13.97
CA ASP A 36 -0.70 -6.55 14.38
C ASP A 36 -2.19 -6.73 14.04
N ASP A 37 -2.92 -5.62 13.84
CA ASP A 37 -4.33 -5.60 13.45
C ASP A 37 -4.55 -5.87 11.95
N PHE A 38 -3.49 -5.86 11.11
CA PHE A 38 -3.58 -6.02 9.65
C PHE A 38 -2.98 -7.34 9.14
N LEU A 39 -3.36 -8.45 9.76
CA LEU A 39 -3.00 -9.79 9.32
C LEU A 39 -4.22 -10.59 8.89
N GLY A 40 -4.04 -11.52 7.94
CA GLY A 40 -5.10 -12.40 7.46
C GLY A 40 -6.27 -11.64 6.82
N ASN A 41 -7.50 -12.13 7.04
CA ASN A 41 -8.71 -11.56 6.45
C ASN A 41 -9.10 -10.24 7.10
N GLN A 42 -9.02 -9.13 6.36
CA GLN A 42 -9.29 -7.79 6.85
C GLN A 42 -10.39 -7.08 6.06
N SER A 43 -11.06 -6.12 6.72
CA SER A 43 -12.04 -5.21 6.10
C SER A 43 -11.62 -3.77 6.35
N VAL A 44 -11.17 -3.08 5.31
CA VAL A 44 -10.76 -1.67 5.39
C VAL A 44 -11.84 -0.83 4.74
N LEU A 45 -12.54 -0.02 5.53
CA LEU A 45 -13.67 0.80 5.08
C LEU A 45 -14.79 -0.02 4.36
N GLY A 46 -14.93 -1.30 4.70
CA GLY A 46 -15.89 -2.21 4.08
C GLY A 46 -15.36 -2.94 2.82
N LEU A 47 -14.10 -2.75 2.45
CA LEU A 47 -13.43 -3.47 1.38
C LEU A 47 -12.67 -4.68 1.94
N PRO A 48 -12.95 -5.90 1.47
CA PRO A 48 -12.26 -7.10 1.92
C PRO A 48 -10.86 -7.22 1.31
N PHE A 49 -9.89 -7.60 2.14
CA PHE A 49 -8.52 -7.91 1.75
C PHE A 49 -8.05 -9.20 2.42
N GLU A 50 -7.27 -9.99 1.69
CA GLU A 50 -6.54 -11.15 2.21
C GLU A 50 -5.08 -10.74 2.40
N LEU A 51 -4.70 -10.41 3.65
CA LEU A 51 -3.36 -10.02 4.02
C LEU A 51 -2.56 -11.25 4.47
N GLY A 52 -1.23 -11.13 4.48
CA GLY A 52 -0.36 -12.20 4.95
C GLY A 52 -0.49 -12.47 6.45
N GLU A 53 0.11 -13.57 6.88
CA GLU A 53 0.12 -14.02 8.27
C GLU A 53 1.38 -13.53 9.01
N ALA A 54 1.37 -13.58 10.33
CA ALA A 54 2.56 -13.24 11.13
C ALA A 54 3.73 -14.21 10.86
N LYS A 55 4.97 -13.71 11.00
CA LYS A 55 6.22 -14.49 11.00
C LYS A 55 6.61 -15.19 9.69
N GLU A 56 5.86 -14.95 8.61
CA GLU A 56 6.21 -15.33 7.25
C GLU A 56 6.39 -14.06 6.40
N ASN A 57 6.78 -14.20 5.13
CA ASN A 57 6.61 -13.10 4.19
C ASN A 57 5.11 -12.81 4.07
N ASN A 58 4.74 -11.55 4.27
CA ASN A 58 3.35 -11.13 4.42
C ASN A 58 3.02 -9.83 3.69
N GLY A 59 3.98 -9.34 2.89
CA GLY A 59 3.80 -8.19 2.02
C GLY A 59 4.59 -8.33 0.72
N ILE A 60 4.23 -7.48 -0.24
CA ILE A 60 4.99 -7.27 -1.46
C ILE A 60 5.74 -5.94 -1.29
N LEU A 61 7.05 -6.02 -1.07
CA LEU A 61 7.93 -4.88 -1.13
C LEU A 61 8.20 -4.53 -2.59
N LEU A 62 7.84 -3.30 -2.97
CA LEU A 62 8.11 -2.73 -4.28
C LEU A 62 9.44 -1.96 -4.25
N ASP A 63 10.57 -2.68 -4.19
CA ASP A 63 11.90 -2.08 -4.28
C ASP A 63 12.56 -2.40 -5.63
N LYS A 64 12.47 -1.45 -6.55
CA LYS A 64 13.09 -1.41 -7.90
C LYS A 64 12.59 -2.44 -8.92
N ASP A 65 12.36 -3.69 -8.53
CA ASP A 65 11.88 -4.72 -9.44
C ASP A 65 10.36 -4.72 -9.55
N ALA A 66 9.85 -4.87 -10.78
CA ALA A 66 8.43 -4.99 -11.03
C ALA A 66 7.91 -6.34 -10.52
N VAL A 67 6.74 -6.33 -9.89
CA VAL A 67 6.04 -7.55 -9.46
C VAL A 67 4.83 -7.73 -10.36
N GLU A 68 4.80 -8.86 -11.09
CA GLU A 68 3.69 -9.21 -11.98
C GLU A 68 2.68 -10.09 -11.24
N ILE A 69 1.45 -9.60 -11.12
CA ILE A 69 0.35 -10.28 -10.44
C ILE A 69 -0.64 -10.78 -11.50
N ASP A 70 -0.79 -12.09 -11.61
CA ASP A 70 -1.79 -12.74 -12.44
C ASP A 70 -3.13 -12.74 -11.68
N LEU A 71 -4.08 -11.97 -12.21
CA LEU A 71 -5.44 -11.86 -11.69
C LEU A 71 -6.36 -13.00 -12.21
N GLY A 72 -5.83 -13.95 -12.98
CA GLY A 72 -6.58 -15.13 -13.44
C GLY A 72 -7.68 -14.81 -14.45
N GLY A 73 -7.53 -13.72 -15.21
CA GLY A 73 -8.51 -13.31 -16.23
C GLY A 73 -9.86 -12.83 -15.68
N VAL A 74 -9.92 -12.42 -14.41
CA VAL A 74 -11.14 -11.86 -13.82
C VAL A 74 -11.60 -10.58 -14.52
N MET A 75 -12.91 -10.45 -14.70
CA MET A 75 -13.53 -9.22 -15.17
C MET A 75 -13.93 -8.34 -13.98
N ALA A 76 -13.42 -7.12 -13.93
CA ALA A 76 -13.75 -6.15 -12.90
C ALA A 76 -13.90 -4.75 -13.50
N THR A 77 -14.71 -3.90 -12.86
CA THR A 77 -14.77 -2.47 -13.19
C THR A 77 -13.63 -1.70 -12.53
N TYR A 78 -13.18 -2.16 -11.37
CA TYR A 78 -12.11 -1.55 -10.58
C TYR A 78 -11.21 -2.64 -10.01
N VAL A 79 -9.90 -2.35 -9.99
CA VAL A 79 -8.93 -3.08 -9.19
C VAL A 79 -8.52 -2.15 -8.06
N VAL A 80 -8.66 -2.63 -6.82
CA VAL A 80 -8.30 -1.85 -5.62
C VAL A 80 -7.11 -2.52 -4.96
N VAL A 81 -6.04 -1.75 -4.77
CA VAL A 81 -4.82 -2.21 -4.12
C VAL A 81 -4.69 -1.52 -2.78
N LEU A 82 -4.46 -2.30 -1.72
CA LEU A 82 -4.05 -1.76 -0.42
C LEU A 82 -2.53 -1.59 -0.45
N HIS A 83 -2.06 -0.35 -0.30
CA HIS A 83 -0.65 0.00 -0.40
C HIS A 83 -0.27 0.92 0.76
N VAL A 84 0.81 0.56 1.44
CA VAL A 84 1.46 1.36 2.49
C VAL A 84 2.78 1.89 1.95
N VAL A 85 3.05 3.16 2.21
CA VAL A 85 4.30 3.83 1.84
C VAL A 85 4.98 4.29 3.13
N GLU A 86 6.31 4.22 3.17
CA GLU A 86 7.10 4.74 4.29
C GLU A 86 6.74 6.20 4.62
N ASP A 87 6.48 6.49 5.89
CA ASP A 87 6.25 7.81 6.42
C ASP A 87 7.44 8.74 6.21
N ARG A 88 7.15 10.01 5.96
CA ARG A 88 8.15 11.08 5.93
C ARG A 88 7.79 12.11 6.97
N ASN A 89 8.50 12.13 8.09
CA ASN A 89 8.19 13.04 9.20
C ASN A 89 8.55 14.50 8.90
N THR A 90 9.53 14.73 8.03
CA THR A 90 9.91 16.06 7.56
C THR A 90 10.59 15.97 6.19
N ASN A 91 10.45 17.01 5.38
CA ASN A 91 11.22 17.23 4.15
C ASN A 91 12.32 18.28 4.36
N TYR A 92 12.44 18.84 5.57
CA TYR A 92 13.50 19.77 5.95
C TYR A 92 14.75 19.02 6.41
N LEU A 93 15.90 19.67 6.24
CA LEU A 93 17.14 19.22 6.86
C LEU A 93 17.04 19.35 8.37
N ASP A 94 17.70 18.44 9.08
CA ASP A 94 17.76 18.44 10.55
C ASP A 94 18.26 19.79 11.10
N GLY A 95 17.51 20.39 12.03
CA GLY A 95 17.77 21.71 12.61
C GLY A 95 17.41 22.91 11.73
N PHE A 96 16.68 22.70 10.62
CA PHE A 96 16.25 23.77 9.71
C PHE A 96 14.73 23.84 9.64
N ALA A 97 14.17 25.04 9.86
CA ALA A 97 12.73 25.28 9.82
C ALA A 97 11.89 24.36 10.75
N ASP A 98 12.45 23.95 11.90
CA ASP A 98 11.80 23.10 12.93
C ASP A 98 10.45 23.62 13.45
N PHE A 99 10.11 24.87 13.15
CA PHE A 99 8.88 25.57 13.52
C PHE A 99 7.88 25.72 12.35
N ALA A 100 8.28 25.39 11.12
CA ALA A 100 7.43 25.50 9.94
C ALA A 100 6.54 24.26 9.84
N LYS A 101 5.22 24.49 9.80
CA LYS A 101 4.24 23.48 9.41
C LYS A 101 3.96 23.66 7.93
N ASP A 102 4.66 22.91 7.10
CA ASP A 102 4.26 22.73 5.71
C ASP A 102 4.02 21.25 5.45
N GLY A 103 3.11 20.92 4.54
CA GLY A 103 2.68 19.54 4.29
C GLY A 103 1.42 19.41 3.46
N ASN A 104 0.97 20.48 2.80
CA ASN A 104 -0.16 20.43 1.87
C ASN A 104 0.29 20.27 0.40
N GLU A 105 1.60 20.30 0.15
CA GLU A 105 2.16 19.98 -1.15
C GLU A 105 1.94 18.50 -1.47
N LEU A 106 1.60 18.20 -2.73
CA LEU A 106 1.56 16.81 -3.21
C LEU A 106 2.94 16.19 -3.01
N GLY A 107 2.97 14.96 -2.53
CA GLY A 107 4.23 14.26 -2.36
C GLY A 107 4.69 13.57 -3.64
N ASP A 108 5.87 12.98 -3.56
CA ASP A 108 6.53 12.38 -4.71
C ASP A 108 5.81 11.14 -5.24
N HIS A 109 6.18 10.78 -6.47
CA HIS A 109 5.91 9.46 -7.05
C HIS A 109 6.51 8.34 -6.19
N VAL A 110 5.75 7.26 -6.03
CA VAL A 110 6.16 6.10 -5.24
C VAL A 110 6.15 4.80 -6.03
N SER A 111 5.26 4.67 -7.01
CA SER A 111 5.10 3.45 -7.81
C SER A 111 4.26 3.73 -9.04
N ASP A 112 4.30 2.84 -10.02
CA ASP A 112 3.37 2.80 -11.14
C ASP A 112 2.62 1.47 -11.12
N TYR A 113 1.30 1.53 -11.23
CA TYR A 113 0.47 0.35 -11.40
C TYR A 113 0.04 0.22 -12.84
N ALA A 114 0.46 -0.86 -13.48
CA ALA A 114 0.12 -1.19 -14.85
C ALA A 114 -0.87 -2.36 -14.89
N LEU A 115 -2.01 -2.16 -15.55
CA LEU A 115 -2.94 -3.22 -15.90
C LEU A 115 -2.70 -3.62 -17.35
N GLU A 116 -2.27 -4.85 -17.56
CA GLU A 116 -2.19 -5.49 -18.87
C GLU A 116 -3.48 -6.30 -19.12
N TYR A 117 -4.15 -6.00 -20.23
CA TYR A 117 -5.36 -6.70 -20.66
C TYR A 117 -5.00 -7.87 -21.59
N GLU A 118 -5.89 -8.86 -21.73
CA GLU A 118 -5.67 -10.04 -22.61
C GLU A 118 -5.34 -9.67 -24.07
N GLY A 119 -5.76 -8.49 -24.54
CA GLY A 119 -5.44 -7.95 -25.85
C GLY A 119 -4.03 -7.36 -26.00
N GLY A 120 -3.23 -7.32 -24.93
CA GLY A 120 -1.90 -6.72 -24.87
C GLY A 120 -1.89 -5.21 -24.64
N ASP A 121 -3.06 -4.58 -24.50
CA ASP A 121 -3.16 -3.18 -24.10
C ASP A 121 -2.71 -3.03 -22.64
N VAL A 122 -1.95 -1.98 -22.36
CA VAL A 122 -1.44 -1.67 -21.01
C VAL A 122 -1.90 -0.29 -20.59
N HIS A 123 -2.50 -0.20 -19.39
CA HIS A 123 -2.86 1.06 -18.77
C HIS A 123 -2.07 1.27 -17.48
N ALA A 124 -1.22 2.29 -17.45
CA ALA A 124 -0.41 2.65 -16.28
C ALA A 124 -1.02 3.84 -15.52
N THR A 125 -1.06 3.73 -14.19
CA THR A 125 -1.49 4.77 -13.27
C THR A 125 -0.35 5.07 -12.28
N PRO A 126 0.16 6.32 -12.22
CA PRO A 126 1.16 6.69 -11.24
C PRO A 126 0.52 6.79 -9.85
N ILE A 127 1.21 6.23 -8.86
CA ILE A 127 0.86 6.36 -7.45
C ILE A 127 1.74 7.45 -6.86
N LEU A 128 1.10 8.48 -6.32
CA LEU A 128 1.76 9.61 -5.69
C LEU A 128 1.42 9.61 -4.20
N ARG A 129 2.34 10.08 -3.37
CA ARG A 129 2.01 10.41 -1.99
C ARG A 129 0.97 11.54 -1.97
N ARG A 130 -0.04 11.39 -1.10
CA ARG A 130 -1.04 12.45 -0.90
C ARG A 130 -0.40 13.76 -0.45
N PHE A 131 0.63 13.67 0.39
CA PHE A 131 1.36 14.80 0.94
C PHE A 131 2.88 14.57 0.89
N ALA A 132 3.65 15.65 0.76
CA ALA A 132 5.11 15.60 0.77
C ALA A 132 5.71 15.07 2.09
N ILE A 133 5.01 15.32 3.20
CA ILE A 133 5.31 14.76 4.53
C ILE A 133 4.03 14.16 5.14
N GLN A 134 4.20 13.21 6.07
CA GLN A 134 3.09 12.66 6.83
C GLN A 134 2.55 13.74 7.78
N GLN A 135 1.26 14.06 7.64
CA GLN A 135 0.60 14.99 8.55
C GLN A 135 0.19 14.24 9.83
N PRO A 136 0.53 14.72 11.03
CA PRO A 136 0.07 14.11 12.27
C PRO A 136 -1.47 14.23 12.35
N HIS A 137 -2.12 13.13 12.73
CA HIS A 137 -3.56 13.06 12.96
C HIS A 137 -4.00 13.79 14.23
#